data_AF-L0HM20-F1
#
_entry.id   AF-L0HM20-F1
#
_cell.length_a   1.000
_cell.length_b   1.000
_cell.length_c   1.000
_cell.angle_alpha   90.00
_cell.angle_beta   90.00
_cell.angle_gamma   90.00
#
_symmetry.space_group_name_H-M   'P 1'
#
loop_
_entity.id
_entity.type
_entity.pdbx_description
1 polymer ?
#
loop_
_entity_poly.entity_id
_entity_poly.type
_entity_poly.pdbx_seq_one_letter_code
_entity_poly.pdbx_strand_id
1 'polypeptide(L)'
;KLLPISHDLKTKHVVPLKTHLDDNKIKPKEDVLSYPEHRDYRDWEILLPPKDQGMCGSCWAFASVANYEALFAKKYAILPISFSEQQVVDCSSYNFGCDGGHPFLSFLYFLNNGVCFGDQYEYKARDDFFCLSYR
;
A
#
# COMPACT_ATOMS: atom_id res chain seq x y z
N LYS A 1 9.05 11.30 -12.22
CA LYS A 1 8.74 12.27 -11.13
C LYS A 1 7.34 12.80 -11.41
N LEU A 2 6.36 12.57 -10.52
CA LEU A 2 5.00 13.08 -10.74
C LEU A 2 5.07 14.61 -10.91
N LEU A 3 4.41 15.12 -11.94
CA LEU A 3 4.37 16.56 -12.17
C LEU A 3 3.61 17.23 -11.01
N PRO A 4 4.03 18.42 -10.56
CA PRO A 4 3.31 19.15 -9.56
C PRO A 4 1.90 19.48 -10.09
N ILE A 5 0.88 19.18 -9.28
CA ILE A 5 -0.51 19.52 -9.60
C ILE A 5 -0.62 21.04 -9.72
N SER A 6 -1.18 21.50 -10.83
CA SER A 6 -1.36 22.93 -11.10
C SER A 6 -2.20 23.63 -10.02
N HIS A 7 -1.88 24.89 -9.73
CA HIS A 7 -2.50 25.64 -8.64
C HIS A 7 -4.01 25.77 -8.81
N ASP A 8 -4.48 26.01 -10.03
CA ASP A 8 -5.91 26.10 -10.39
C ASP A 8 -6.65 24.80 -10.06
N LEU A 9 -6.07 23.64 -10.37
CA LEU A 9 -6.63 22.33 -10.05
C LEU A 9 -6.70 22.10 -8.53
N LYS A 10 -5.66 22.51 -7.79
CA LYS A 10 -5.68 22.45 -6.32
C LYS A 10 -6.82 23.30 -5.76
N THR A 11 -6.96 24.55 -6.19
CA THR A 11 -8.01 25.45 -5.68
C THR A 11 -9.42 25.02 -6.07
N LYS A 12 -9.59 24.37 -7.23
CA LYS A 12 -10.90 23.96 -7.72
C LYS A 12 -11.37 22.62 -7.15
N HIS A 13 -10.45 21.69 -6.89
CA HIS A 13 -10.79 20.30 -6.59
C HIS A 13 -10.34 19.82 -5.21
N VAL A 14 -9.43 20.54 -4.54
CA VAL A 14 -9.03 20.22 -3.18
C VAL A 14 -9.79 21.13 -2.23
N VAL A 15 -10.74 20.56 -1.50
CA VAL A 15 -11.40 21.27 -0.40
C VAL A 15 -10.48 21.17 0.82
N PRO A 16 -10.03 22.29 1.41
CA PRO A 16 -9.25 22.25 2.63
C PRO A 16 -10.02 21.49 3.72
N LEU A 17 -9.32 20.63 4.48
CA LEU A 17 -9.93 19.85 5.57
C LEU A 17 -10.72 20.75 6.54
N LYS A 18 -10.24 21.98 6.77
CA LYS A 18 -10.89 23.00 7.61
C LYS A 18 -12.31 23.35 7.17
N THR A 19 -12.55 23.44 5.87
CA THR A 19 -13.88 23.71 5.29
C THR A 19 -14.89 22.61 5.59
N HIS A 20 -14.44 21.37 5.84
CA HIS A 20 -15.29 20.27 6.29
C HIS A 20 -15.49 20.23 7.81
N LEU A 21 -14.66 20.94 8.57
CA LEU A 21 -14.74 21.03 10.04
C LEU A 21 -15.71 22.13 10.49
N ASP A 22 -15.94 23.15 9.67
CA ASP A 22 -16.80 24.29 10.01
C ASP A 22 -18.30 23.92 10.06
N ASP A 23 -18.71 22.81 9.42
CA ASP A 23 -20.11 22.33 9.41
C ASP A 23 -20.50 21.46 10.61
N ASN A 24 -19.56 21.06 11.48
CA ASN A 24 -19.84 20.24 12.65
C ASN A 24 -19.41 20.94 13.94
N LYS A 25 -20.31 20.92 14.94
CA LYS A 25 -20.13 21.40 16.32
C LYS A 25 -19.07 20.59 17.11
N ILE A 26 -17.96 20.24 16.49
CA ILE A 26 -16.82 19.57 17.10
C ILE A 26 -15.73 20.65 17.23
N LYS A 27 -15.64 21.27 18.40
CA LYS A 27 -14.44 22.03 18.75
C LYS A 27 -13.29 21.02 18.76
N PRO A 28 -12.30 21.13 17.85
CA PRO A 28 -11.13 20.27 17.94
C PRO A 28 -10.51 20.58 19.30
N LYS A 29 -10.43 19.57 20.17
CA LYS A 29 -9.61 19.68 21.39
C LYS A 29 -8.23 20.12 20.90
N GLU A 30 -7.70 21.22 21.43
CA GLU A 30 -6.33 21.68 21.16
C GLU A 30 -5.34 20.60 21.63
N ASP A 31 -5.15 19.59 20.78
CA ASP A 31 -3.97 18.77 20.53
C ASP A 31 -4.26 17.82 19.34
N VAL A 32 -4.85 18.37 18.27
CA VAL A 32 -5.03 17.63 17.02
C VAL A 32 -3.66 17.53 16.37
N LEU A 33 -3.00 16.39 16.56
CA LEU A 33 -1.74 15.95 15.94
C LEU A 33 -1.09 17.01 15.02
N SER A 34 0.03 17.58 15.46
CA SER A 34 0.91 18.36 14.60
C SER A 34 1.39 17.49 13.43
N TYR A 35 0.74 17.63 12.28
CA TYR A 35 1.15 17.01 11.03
C TYR A 35 1.96 18.01 10.20
N PRO A 36 3.04 17.57 9.55
CA PRO A 36 3.78 18.45 8.66
C PRO A 36 2.93 18.80 7.43
N GLU A 37 3.06 20.03 6.93
CA GLU A 37 2.39 20.50 5.71
C GLU A 37 2.74 19.66 4.48
N HIS A 38 3.96 19.09 4.47
CA HIS A 38 4.44 18.19 3.44
C HIS A 38 5.04 16.93 4.08
N ARG A 39 4.62 15.76 3.58
CA ARG A 39 5.21 14.48 3.94
C ARG A 39 5.33 13.61 2.71
N ASP A 40 6.55 13.29 2.34
CA ASP A 40 6.87 12.38 1.26
C ASP A 40 7.74 11.24 1.79
N TYR A 41 7.20 10.03 1.84
CA TYR A 41 7.93 8.86 2.32
C TYR A 41 9.03 8.41 1.35
N ARG A 42 9.05 8.93 0.11
CA ARG A 42 10.14 8.66 -0.86
C ARG A 42 11.45 9.27 -0.42
N ASP A 43 11.41 10.35 0.36
CA ASP A 43 12.61 11.03 0.87
C ASP A 43 13.31 10.24 1.97
N TRP A 44 12.71 9.14 2.46
CA TRP A 44 13.18 8.37 3.61
C TRP A 44 13.92 7.09 3.21
N GLU A 45 14.10 6.84 1.91
CA GLU A 45 14.77 5.63 1.37
C GLU A 45 14.15 4.30 1.83
N ILE A 46 12.88 4.31 2.27
CA ILE A 46 12.15 3.12 2.74
C ILE A 46 11.23 2.51 1.67
N LEU A 47 11.25 3.04 0.44
CA LEU A 47 10.34 2.61 -0.64
C LEU A 47 11.12 1.93 -1.76
N LEU A 48 10.58 0.83 -2.27
CA LEU A 48 11.06 0.22 -3.51
C LEU A 48 10.61 1.02 -4.74
N PRO A 49 11.29 0.82 -5.90
CA PRO A 49 10.83 1.36 -7.17
C PRO A 49 9.39 0.92 -7.49
N PRO A 50 8.66 1.70 -8.31
CA PRO A 50 7.36 1.28 -8.81
C PRO A 50 7.43 -0.09 -9.48
N LYS A 51 6.45 -0.95 -9.19
CA LYS A 51 6.28 -2.28 -9.78
C LYS A 51 5.08 -2.30 -10.74
N ASP A 52 5.03 -3.29 -11.63
CA ASP A 52 3.98 -3.44 -12.65
C ASP A 52 3.11 -4.68 -12.39
N GLN A 53 1.80 -4.49 -12.27
CA GLN A 53 0.82 -5.57 -12.08
C GLN A 53 0.36 -6.22 -13.40
N GLY A 54 0.73 -5.65 -14.54
CA GLY A 54 0.27 -6.13 -15.84
C GLY A 54 -1.25 -6.18 -15.96
N MET A 55 -1.78 -7.24 -16.59
CA MET A 55 -3.20 -7.40 -16.89
C MET A 55 -4.00 -8.15 -15.80
N CYS A 56 -3.41 -8.35 -14.62
CA CYS A 56 -4.07 -8.97 -13.48
C CYS A 56 -4.70 -7.90 -12.58
N GLY A 57 -5.92 -8.11 -12.08
CA GLY A 57 -6.59 -7.24 -11.11
C GLY A 57 -6.00 -7.30 -9.70
N SER A 58 -4.68 -7.42 -9.56
CA SER A 58 -3.97 -7.60 -8.28
C SER A 58 -3.47 -6.29 -7.65
N CYS A 59 -4.04 -5.13 -8.00
CA CYS A 59 -3.63 -3.85 -7.40
C CYS A 59 -3.70 -3.86 -5.87
N TRP A 60 -4.63 -4.63 -5.31
CA TRP A 60 -4.80 -4.86 -3.88
C TRP A 60 -3.59 -5.58 -3.23
N ALA A 61 -2.98 -6.53 -3.94
CA ALA A 61 -1.79 -7.23 -3.49
C ALA A 61 -0.58 -6.30 -3.54
N PHE A 62 -0.40 -5.55 -4.63
CA PHE A 62 0.69 -4.57 -4.76
C PHE A 62 0.60 -3.47 -3.71
N ALA A 63 -0.60 -2.93 -3.46
CA ALA A 63 -0.80 -1.88 -2.47
C ALA A 63 -0.49 -2.37 -1.04
N SER A 64 -0.89 -3.59 -0.71
CA SER A 64 -0.63 -4.18 0.62
C SER A 64 0.84 -4.57 0.81
N VAL A 65 1.46 -5.19 -0.19
CA VAL A 65 2.89 -5.55 -0.17
C VAL A 65 3.77 -4.30 -0.09
N ALA A 66 3.54 -3.28 -0.92
CA ALA A 66 4.33 -2.04 -0.86
C ALA A 66 4.21 -1.32 0.50
N ASN A 67 3.03 -1.37 1.13
CA ASN A 67 2.86 -0.85 2.49
C ASN A 67 3.66 -1.67 3.51
N TYR A 68 3.62 -3.01 3.40
CA TYR A 68 4.35 -3.91 4.26
C TYR A 68 5.87 -3.72 4.14
N GLU A 69 6.38 -3.61 2.91
CA GLU A 69 7.80 -3.31 2.59
C GLU A 69 8.27 -2.01 3.27
N ALA A 70 7.49 -0.93 3.11
CA ALA A 70 7.82 0.36 3.70
C ALA A 70 7.84 0.34 5.24
N LEU A 71 6.86 -0.34 5.85
CA LEU A 71 6.80 -0.50 7.30
C LEU A 71 7.92 -1.40 7.82
N PHE A 72 8.28 -2.44 7.08
CA PHE A 72 9.38 -3.34 7.41
C PHE A 72 10.71 -2.58 7.40
N ALA A 73 11.02 -1.87 6.31
CA ALA A 73 12.22 -1.04 6.18
C ALA A 73 12.30 0.00 7.31
N LYS A 74 11.20 0.71 7.58
CA LYS A 74 11.11 1.71 8.64
C LYS A 74 11.33 1.10 10.04
N LYS A 75 10.73 -0.06 10.32
CA LYS A 75 10.80 -0.71 11.64
C LYS A 75 12.20 -1.22 11.96
N TYR A 76 12.88 -1.80 10.98
CA TYR A 76 14.18 -2.43 11.17
C TYR A 76 15.35 -1.52 10.80
N ALA A 77 15.09 -0.29 10.33
CA ALA A 77 16.10 0.66 9.87
C ALA A 77 17.04 0.04 8.81
N ILE A 78 16.45 -0.68 7.86
CA ILE A 78 17.15 -1.35 6.76
C ILE A 78 16.65 -0.84 5.41
N LEU A 79 17.42 -1.13 4.35
CA LEU A 79 16.96 -0.96 2.98
C LEU A 79 15.71 -1.81 2.71
N PRO A 80 14.77 -1.31 1.90
CA PRO A 80 13.54 -2.03 1.64
C PRO A 80 13.83 -3.31 0.84
N ILE A 81 13.20 -4.39 1.28
CA ILE A 81 13.33 -5.73 0.70
C ILE A 81 12.03 -6.05 -0.04
N SER A 82 12.11 -6.64 -1.22
CA SER A 82 10.91 -7.01 -1.97
C SER A 82 10.25 -8.25 -1.36
N PHE A 83 8.96 -8.16 -1.06
CA PHE A 83 8.12 -9.32 -0.74
C PHE A 83 7.31 -9.75 -1.95
N SER A 84 6.79 -10.98 -1.94
CA SER A 84 6.09 -11.57 -3.08
C SER A 84 4.64 -11.13 -3.15
N GLU A 85 4.27 -10.34 -4.16
CA GLU A 85 2.87 -10.11 -4.52
C GLU A 85 2.19 -11.39 -5.01
N GLN A 86 2.92 -12.27 -5.69
CA GLN A 86 2.38 -13.49 -6.26
C GLN A 86 1.84 -14.43 -5.19
N GLN A 87 2.59 -14.61 -4.09
CA GLN A 87 2.11 -15.40 -2.97
C GLN A 87 0.81 -14.80 -2.41
N VAL A 88 0.69 -13.48 -2.32
CA VAL A 88 -0.53 -12.83 -1.83
C VAL A 88 -1.69 -13.08 -2.79
N VAL A 89 -1.46 -12.96 -4.09
CA VAL A 89 -2.45 -13.26 -5.14
C VAL A 89 -2.94 -14.70 -5.04
N ASP A 90 -2.04 -15.67 -4.90
CA ASP A 90 -2.38 -17.10 -4.92
C ASP A 90 -2.91 -17.62 -3.57
N CYS A 91 -2.49 -17.04 -2.44
CA CYS A 91 -2.68 -17.62 -1.11
C CYS A 91 -3.63 -16.84 -0.20
N SER A 92 -3.94 -15.58 -0.50
CA SER A 92 -4.88 -14.80 0.31
C SER A 92 -6.32 -15.22 0.01
N SER A 93 -6.77 -16.31 0.62
CA SER A 93 -8.02 -17.02 0.29
C SER A 93 -9.33 -16.24 0.45
N TYR A 94 -9.29 -15.07 1.13
CA TYR A 94 -10.45 -14.17 1.22
C TYR A 94 -10.48 -13.13 0.10
N ASN A 95 -9.42 -13.02 -0.70
CA ASN A 95 -9.38 -12.25 -1.93
C ASN A 95 -9.62 -13.17 -3.14
N PHE A 96 -9.74 -12.57 -4.32
CA PHE A 96 -10.15 -13.25 -5.55
C PHE A 96 -9.05 -13.21 -6.62
N GLY A 97 -7.78 -13.37 -6.22
CA GLY A 97 -6.66 -13.43 -7.17
C GLY A 97 -6.64 -12.23 -8.14
N CYS A 98 -6.67 -12.53 -9.44
CA CYS A 98 -6.71 -11.51 -10.49
C CYS A 98 -8.09 -10.91 -10.76
N ASP A 99 -9.17 -11.44 -10.18
CA ASP A 99 -10.51 -10.86 -10.26
C ASP A 99 -10.72 -9.72 -9.25
N GLY A 100 -9.75 -9.47 -8.39
CA GLY A 100 -9.73 -8.35 -7.45
C GLY A 100 -9.63 -8.77 -6.00
N GLY A 101 -9.62 -7.76 -5.12
CA GLY A 101 -9.42 -7.97 -3.70
C GLY A 101 -9.34 -6.67 -2.91
N HIS A 102 -9.12 -6.80 -1.61
CA HIS A 102 -9.08 -5.69 -0.68
C HIS A 102 -7.81 -5.76 0.19
N PRO A 103 -6.98 -4.70 0.25
CA PRO A 103 -5.71 -4.71 1.00
C PRO A 103 -5.84 -5.14 2.46
N PHE A 104 -6.95 -4.82 3.12
CA PHE A 104 -7.24 -5.27 4.49
C PHE A 104 -7.14 -6.79 4.66
N LEU A 105 -7.66 -7.56 3.71
CA LEU A 105 -7.64 -9.02 3.75
C LEU A 105 -6.22 -9.56 3.52
N SER A 106 -5.40 -8.86 2.73
CA SER A 106 -3.97 -9.16 2.60
C SER A 106 -3.22 -8.95 3.92
N PHE A 107 -3.52 -7.88 4.65
CA PHE A 107 -2.92 -7.65 5.97
C PHE A 107 -3.31 -8.75 6.97
N LEU A 108 -4.58 -9.18 6.98
CA LEU A 108 -4.99 -10.35 7.78
C LEU A 108 -4.23 -11.62 7.38
N TYR A 109 -4.01 -11.83 6.07
CA TYR A 109 -3.20 -12.94 5.58
C TYR A 109 -1.75 -12.85 6.08
N PHE A 110 -1.10 -11.67 6.03
CA PHE A 110 0.27 -11.48 6.53
C PHE A 110 0.40 -11.78 8.02
N LEU A 111 -0.59 -11.38 8.83
CA LEU A 111 -0.59 -11.66 10.27
C LEU A 111 -0.64 -13.16 10.58
N ASN A 112 -1.37 -13.93 9.77
CA ASN A 112 -1.57 -15.35 10.02
C ASN A 112 -0.51 -16.25 9.37
N ASN A 113 0.11 -15.81 8.27
CA ASN A 113 0.96 -16.67 7.43
C ASN A 113 2.35 -16.09 7.15
N GLY A 114 2.54 -14.78 7.33
CA GLY A 114 3.68 -14.06 6.77
C GLY A 114 3.59 -13.92 5.25
N VAL A 115 4.67 -13.43 4.66
CA VAL A 115 4.87 -13.32 3.20
C VAL A 115 6.34 -13.59 2.89
N CYS A 116 6.63 -14.36 1.83
CA CYS A 116 7.98 -14.70 1.38
C CYS A 116 8.60 -13.56 0.56
N PHE A 117 9.89 -13.66 0.30
CA PHE A 117 10.58 -12.68 -0.54
C PHE A 117 10.14 -12.79 -2.00
N GLY A 118 10.21 -11.66 -2.71
CA GLY A 118 9.76 -11.57 -4.11
C GLY A 118 10.54 -12.46 -5.06
N ASP A 119 11.81 -12.74 -4.78
CA ASP A 119 12.67 -13.64 -5.55
C ASP A 119 12.39 -15.13 -5.29
N GLN A 120 11.80 -15.47 -4.15
CA GLN A 120 11.38 -16.83 -3.82
C GLN A 120 10.07 -17.22 -4.50
N TYR A 121 9.24 -16.23 -4.82
CA TYR A 121 7.95 -16.44 -5.48
C TYR A 121 7.66 -15.26 -6.41
N GLU A 122 8.23 -15.33 -7.61
CA GLU A 122 8.17 -14.25 -8.60
C GLU A 122 6.75 -14.00 -9.13
N TYR A 123 6.48 -12.73 -9.45
CA TYR A 123 5.19 -12.29 -9.99
C TYR A 123 4.98 -12.72 -11.45
N LYS A 124 3.78 -13.25 -11.72
CA LYS A 124 3.42 -13.87 -13.01
C LYS A 124 2.23 -13.18 -13.69
N ALA A 125 1.63 -12.16 -13.08
CA ALA A 125 0.45 -11.47 -13.58
C ALA A 125 -0.74 -12.40 -13.91
N ARG A 126 -0.90 -13.45 -13.12
CA ARG A 126 -1.99 -14.43 -13.16
C ARG A 126 -2.08 -15.09 -11.80
N ASP A 127 -3.27 -15.52 -11.41
CA ASP A 127 -3.48 -16.34 -10.23
C ASP A 127 -3.33 -17.82 -10.56
N ASP A 128 -2.73 -18.57 -9.65
CA ASP A 128 -2.60 -20.02 -9.70
C ASP A 128 -3.62 -20.67 -8.74
N PHE A 129 -4.26 -21.76 -9.17
CA PHE A 129 -5.21 -22.52 -8.34
C PHE A 129 -4.58 -23.09 -7.06
N PHE A 130 -3.27 -23.26 -7.07
CA PHE A 130 -2.50 -23.77 -5.95
C PHE A 130 -1.61 -22.66 -5.41
N CYS A 131 -1.86 -22.24 -4.18
CA CYS A 131 -0.85 -21.59 -3.37
C CYS A 131 0.30 -22.58 -3.19
N LEU A 132 1.45 -22.33 -3.83
CA LEU A 132 2.66 -23.10 -3.54
C LEU A 132 3.04 -22.81 -2.10
N SER A 133 2.61 -23.68 -1.19
CA SER A 133 3.02 -23.66 0.20
C SER A 133 4.49 -24.09 0.26
N TYR A 134 5.39 -23.19 -0.10
CA TYR A 134 6.79 -23.32 0.29
C TYR A 134 6.84 -23.10 1.80
N ARG A 135 6.66 -24.18 2.56
CA ARG A 135 7.15 -24.30 3.94
C ARG A 135 8.50 -24.98 3.90
#